data_AF-S6V9I0-F1
#
_entry.id   AF-S6V9I0-F1
#
_cell.length_a   1.000
_cell.length_b   1.000
_cell.length_c   1.000
_cell.angle_alpha   90.00
_cell.angle_beta   90.00
_cell.angle_gamma   90.00
#
_symmetry.space_group_name_H-M   'P 1'
#
loop_
_entity.id
_entity.type
_entity.pdbx_description
1 polymer ?
#
loop_
_entity_poly.entity_id
_entity_poly.type
_entity_poly.pdbx_seq_one_letter_code
_entity_poly.pdbx_strand_id
1 'polypeptide(L)'
;PIENADVKPVFFFPNSPPDSQPINHVSASAPPALLMASNTDTLVNPKRNTGGLAQKLRAANVPVRDLYFSRTNHGTLVGAFA
;
A
#
# COMPACT_ATOMS: atom_id res chain seq x y z
N PRO A 1 9.90 6.60 -3.62
CA PRO A 1 11.11 5.83 -3.25
C PRO A 1 11.25 5.89 -1.72
N ILE A 2 12.06 5.04 -1.08
CA ILE A 2 12.32 5.17 0.36
C ILE A 2 13.20 6.40 0.57
N GLU A 3 12.70 7.40 1.29
CA GLU A 3 13.39 8.67 1.52
C GLU A 3 14.27 8.63 2.77
N ASN A 4 13.73 8.09 3.88
CA ASN A 4 14.45 7.96 5.14
C ASN A 4 15.68 7.05 4.98
N ALA A 5 16.88 7.62 5.17
CA ALA A 5 18.15 6.92 5.00
C ALA A 5 18.33 5.78 5.99
N ASP A 6 17.86 5.93 7.24
CA ASP A 6 17.99 4.93 8.30
C ASP A 6 17.13 3.69 8.03
N VAL A 7 16.06 3.86 7.24
CA VAL A 7 15.12 2.81 6.89
C VAL A 7 15.54 2.05 5.62
N LYS A 8 16.36 2.65 4.75
CA LYS A 8 16.83 2.01 3.50
C LYS A 8 17.50 0.64 3.72
N PRO A 9 18.41 0.44 4.69
CA PRO A 9 19.03 -0.86 4.93
C PRO A 9 18.02 -1.94 5.33
N VAL A 10 16.99 -1.58 6.10
CA VAL A 10 15.94 -2.52 6.55
C VAL A 10 15.17 -3.10 5.37
N PHE A 11 14.97 -2.31 4.31
CA PHE A 11 14.30 -2.75 3.08
C PHE A 11 15.28 -3.15 1.96
N PHE A 12 16.57 -3.36 2.30
CA PHE A 12 17.63 -3.74 1.37
C PHE A 12 17.76 -2.80 0.16
N PHE A 13 17.41 -1.52 0.30
CA PHE A 13 17.44 -0.56 -0.80
C PHE A 13 18.89 -0.30 -1.27
N PRO A 14 19.16 -0.17 -2.58
CA PRO A 14 18.20 -0.16 -3.70
C PRO A 14 17.78 -1.54 -4.21
N ASN A 15 18.42 -2.60 -3.71
CA ASN A 15 18.20 -3.99 -4.13
C ASN A 15 17.07 -4.67 -3.34
N SER A 16 15.98 -3.95 -3.07
CA SER A 16 14.82 -4.49 -2.35
C SER A 16 14.35 -5.77 -3.05
N PRO A 17 14.31 -6.93 -2.36
CA PRO A 17 13.96 -8.20 -2.99
C PRO A 17 12.57 -8.08 -3.66
N PRO A 18 12.43 -8.40 -4.96
CA PRO A 18 11.14 -8.28 -5.64
C PRO A 18 10.03 -9.08 -4.93
N ASP A 19 10.40 -10.22 -4.35
CA ASP A 19 9.50 -11.11 -3.64
C ASP A 19 8.94 -10.52 -2.34
N SER A 20 9.63 -9.53 -1.75
CA SER A 20 9.15 -8.81 -0.55
C SER A 20 7.97 -7.88 -0.82
N GLN A 21 7.63 -7.64 -2.08
CA GLN A 21 6.62 -6.66 -2.48
C GLN A 21 5.28 -7.36 -2.75
N PRO A 22 4.23 -7.18 -1.91
CA PRO A 22 2.96 -7.90 -2.07
C PRO A 22 2.29 -7.68 -3.42
N ILE A 23 2.51 -6.54 -4.06
CA ILE A 23 2.00 -6.24 -5.39
C ILE A 23 2.47 -7.27 -6.42
N ASN A 24 3.63 -7.91 -6.25
CA ASN A 24 4.15 -8.91 -7.19
C ASN A 24 3.43 -10.27 -7.09
N HIS A 25 2.67 -10.50 -6.02
CA HIS A 25 1.97 -11.76 -5.73
C HIS A 25 0.49 -11.75 -6.05
N VAL A 26 -0.03 -10.65 -6.61
CA VAL A 26 -1.43 -10.55 -7.02
C VAL A 26 -1.75 -11.60 -8.08
N SER A 27 -2.79 -12.39 -7.80
CA SER A 27 -3.34 -13.42 -8.69
C SER A 27 -4.86 -13.46 -8.54
N ALA A 28 -5.55 -14.13 -9.46
CA ALA A 28 -7.01 -14.29 -9.43
C ALA A 28 -7.51 -15.09 -8.20
N SER A 29 -6.63 -15.84 -7.53
CA SER A 29 -6.96 -16.56 -6.29
C SER A 29 -6.78 -15.72 -5.02
N ALA A 30 -6.35 -14.46 -5.13
CA ALA A 30 -6.26 -13.58 -3.96
C ALA A 30 -7.65 -13.37 -3.33
N PRO A 31 -7.74 -13.29 -1.99
CA PRO A 31 -9.00 -13.04 -1.32
C PRO A 31 -9.53 -11.62 -1.63
N PRO A 32 -10.86 -11.40 -1.53
CA PRO A 32 -11.42 -10.06 -1.57
C PRO A 32 -10.73 -9.12 -0.57
N ALA A 33 -10.45 -7.88 -1.00
CA ALA A 33 -9.68 -6.93 -0.19
C ALA A 33 -10.43 -5.61 0.05
N LEU A 34 -10.36 -5.13 1.30
CA LEU A 34 -10.61 -3.73 1.64
C LEU A 34 -9.26 -3.05 1.83
N LEU A 35 -9.02 -2.00 1.05
CA LEU A 35 -7.81 -1.19 1.13
C LEU A 35 -8.18 0.23 1.58
N MET A 36 -7.41 0.80 2.50
CA MET A 36 -7.68 2.14 3.04
C MET A 36 -6.39 2.94 3.11
N ALA A 37 -6.44 4.21 2.73
CA ALA A 37 -5.30 5.12 2.82
C ALA A 37 -5.73 6.56 3.10
N SER A 38 -4.85 7.36 3.69
CA SER A 38 -5.03 8.80 3.72
C SER A 38 -4.55 9.43 2.42
N ASN A 39 -5.30 10.39 1.88
CA ASN A 39 -4.87 11.24 0.76
C ASN A 39 -3.67 12.12 1.11
N THR A 40 -3.45 12.40 2.39
CA THR A 40 -2.35 13.23 2.90
C THR A 40 -1.26 12.40 3.57
N ASP A 41 -1.24 11.09 3.32
CA ASP A 41 -0.16 10.21 3.77
C ASP A 41 1.16 10.52 3.04
N THR A 42 2.10 11.09 3.80
CA THR A 42 3.45 11.40 3.33
C THR A 42 4.47 10.30 3.63
N LEU A 43 4.13 9.33 4.49
CA LEU A 43 5.04 8.25 4.89
C LEU A 43 4.96 7.08 3.92
N VAL A 44 3.74 6.71 3.52
CA VAL A 44 3.47 5.64 2.55
C VAL A 44 2.58 6.21 1.45
N ASN A 45 3.19 6.54 0.30
CA ASN A 45 2.50 7.20 -0.80
C ASN A 45 1.20 6.44 -1.19
N PRO A 46 0.02 7.07 -1.04
CA PRO A 46 -1.26 6.37 -1.16
C PRO A 46 -1.58 5.96 -2.60
N LYS A 47 -1.11 6.74 -3.59
CA LYS A 47 -1.31 6.43 -5.02
C LYS A 47 -0.46 5.24 -5.46
N ARG A 48 0.82 5.24 -5.12
CA ARG A 48 1.77 4.20 -5.54
C ARG A 48 1.52 2.87 -4.84
N ASN A 49 1.19 2.89 -3.55
CA ASN A 49 1.01 1.68 -2.75
C ASN A 49 -0.43 1.17 -2.82
N THR A 50 -1.35 1.80 -2.08
CA THR A 50 -2.76 1.38 -2.00
C THR A 50 -3.45 1.42 -3.38
N GLY A 51 -3.31 2.52 -4.11
CA GLY A 51 -3.90 2.65 -5.45
C GLY A 51 -3.32 1.67 -6.47
N GLY A 52 -1.99 1.48 -6.47
CA GLY A 52 -1.32 0.51 -7.33
C GLY A 52 -1.75 -0.93 -7.05
N LEU A 53 -1.84 -1.31 -5.78
CA LEU A 53 -2.33 -2.64 -5.39
C LEU A 53 -3.81 -2.84 -5.78
N ALA A 54 -4.65 -1.84 -5.53
CA ALA A 54 -6.06 -1.88 -5.92
C ALA A 54 -6.22 -2.05 -7.44
N GLN A 55 -5.44 -1.30 -8.24
CA GLN A 55 -5.46 -1.44 -9.70
C GLN A 55 -5.08 -2.86 -10.14
N LYS A 56 -4.01 -3.43 -9.57
CA LYS A 56 -3.56 -4.78 -9.94
C LYS A 56 -4.56 -5.86 -9.52
N LEU A 57 -5.17 -5.74 -8.34
CA LEU A 57 -6.24 -6.64 -7.90
C LEU A 57 -7.46 -6.59 -8.82
N ARG A 58 -7.93 -5.40 -9.20
CA ARG A 58 -9.04 -5.26 -10.17
C ARG A 58 -8.69 -5.87 -11.53
N ALA A 59 -7.46 -5.65 -12.02
CA ALA A 59 -7.02 -6.23 -13.29
C ALA A 59 -6.96 -7.76 -13.26
N ALA A 60 -6.78 -8.36 -12.08
CA ALA A 60 -6.83 -9.80 -11.87
C ALA A 60 -8.26 -10.33 -11.57
N ASN A 61 -9.30 -9.50 -11.73
CA ASN A 61 -10.70 -9.81 -11.39
C ASN A 61 -10.92 -10.17 -9.90
N VAL A 62 -10.05 -9.70 -9.00
CA VAL A 62 -10.23 -9.86 -7.56
C VAL A 62 -11.15 -8.75 -7.03
N PRO A 63 -12.20 -9.07 -6.27
CA PRO A 63 -13.04 -8.05 -5.65
C PRO A 63 -12.22 -7.18 -4.70
N VAL A 64 -12.15 -5.88 -4.99
CA VAL A 64 -11.42 -4.92 -4.16
C VAL A 64 -12.19 -3.64 -4.02
N ARG A 65 -12.24 -3.13 -2.79
CA ARG A 65 -12.75 -1.80 -2.47
C ARG A 65 -11.61 -1.00 -1.85
N ASP A 66 -11.31 0.16 -2.41
CA ASP A 66 -10.36 1.10 -1.86
C ASP A 66 -11.04 2.40 -1.41
N LEU A 67 -10.73 2.85 -0.20
CA LEU A 67 -11.26 4.07 0.40
C LEU A 67 -10.12 5.02 0.73
N TYR A 68 -10.35 6.30 0.45
CA TYR A 68 -9.38 7.36 0.71
C TYR A 68 -9.97 8.43 1.61
N PHE A 69 -9.19 8.87 2.59
CA PHE A 69 -9.61 9.82 3.62
C PHE A 69 -8.74 11.08 3.61
N SER A 70 -9.33 12.26 3.77
CA SER A 70 -8.60 13.53 3.68
C SER A 70 -8.36 14.23 5.02
N ARG A 71 -8.92 13.70 6.12
CA ARG A 71 -8.80 14.27 7.49
C ARG A 71 -7.98 13.40 8.44
N THR A 72 -7.23 12.46 7.89
CA THR A 72 -6.31 11.58 8.61
C THR A 72 -4.92 11.67 7.98
N ASN A 73 -3.88 11.19 8.64
CA ASN A 73 -2.55 10.93 8.08
C ASN A 73 -2.26 9.42 8.18
N HIS A 74 -1.02 9.00 7.94
CA HIS A 74 -0.62 7.60 8.04
C HIS A 74 -1.04 6.95 9.37
N GLY A 75 -0.69 7.59 10.49
CA GLY A 75 -0.97 7.07 11.82
C GLY A 75 -2.42 7.27 12.25
N THR A 76 -3.00 8.45 12.00
CA THR A 76 -4.36 8.76 12.49
C THR A 76 -5.45 8.03 11.72
N LEU A 77 -5.18 7.50 10.52
CA LEU A 77 -6.11 6.60 9.84
C LEU A 77 -6.28 5.30 10.65
N VAL A 78 -5.19 4.71 11.12
CA VAL A 78 -5.23 3.52 11.98
C VAL A 78 -5.87 3.88 13.32
N GLY A 79 -5.49 5.02 13.90
CA GLY A 79 -6.05 5.49 15.17
C GLY A 79 -7.56 5.76 15.16
N ALA A 80 -8.17 5.97 13.98
CA ALA A 80 -9.62 6.17 13.87
C ALA A 80 -10.46 4.90 14.15
N PHE A 81 -9.83 3.72 14.24
CA PHE A 81 -10.48 2.44 14.53
C PHE A 81 -10.25 1.94 15.97
N ALA A 82 -9.49 2.68 16.78
CA ALA A 82 -9.17 2.32 18.16
C ALA A 82 -10.29 2.70 19.15
#